data_AF-A0A926U945-F1
#
_entry.id   AF-A0A926U945-F1
#
_cell.length_a   1.000
_cell.length_b   1.000
_cell.length_c   1.000
_cell.angle_alpha   90.00
_cell.angle_beta   90.00
_cell.angle_gamma   90.00
#
_symmetry.space_group_name_H-M   'P 1'
#
loop_
_entity.id
_entity.type
_entity.pdbx_description
1 polymer ?
#
loop_
_entity_poly.entity_id
_entity_poly.type
_entity_poly.pdbx_seq_one_letter_code
_entity_poly.pdbx_strand_id
1 'polypeptide(L)'
;MEADELLQRYAQGDRNFAVAHLIGANLVGVNLTGASLIGAHLSTASLRLANLMGSNLRLANLSAANLRLVNLSGANLSGANLSGANLSGANLSGANLSGANLSGADLKLAILRLADLSNANLKLANLNGANLSGANLGGANLRLASLSEVNLSEAKLKAVDLRGADLNGADLSRRDLSGANLSEANLQEANLRNANLSRAKLVGTDLHKTQFNEANLSEANLSKAELGWADLDSANLCEAILIEANLGRANLSWANLRGACLRNADLMGATLRCTTLREADLTGADLSEASLVEAKLIGANLNTANLTRADLSEANLSRASLRRATLTKAILSSTCLAQSDLTEANLIAADWLEADLSGAVLTGAQVFGVPRFSLKTEGMICDWVDLSMKGDGSRIVRFNAEEARDFFSDISPILRIVVEAVLDQDANFTLAAVYRQIARQHPELQRPPSIEITRRKTVLTFAVESDEQLLPTLYLAIAPFKDSEATWQTVEALGQKSMASDKIAIPKSYTQLKQIFRLRSTLGKILAKAIDDLSFFHAPTHTTVINSRGQQIRLYGNQATF
;
A
#
# COMPACT_ATOMS: atom_id res chain seq x y z
N MET A 1 15.04 31.93 56.52
CA MET A 1 14.15 31.10 57.37
C MET A 1 14.65 29.69 57.22
N GLU A 2 15.00 29.05 58.34
CA GLU A 2 15.47 27.67 58.32
C GLU A 2 14.28 26.68 58.24
N ALA A 3 14.55 25.43 57.87
CA ALA A 3 13.51 24.39 57.79
C ALA A 3 12.78 24.20 59.13
N ASP A 4 13.52 24.20 60.24
CA ASP A 4 12.95 24.03 61.58
C ASP A 4 12.03 25.19 61.98
N GLU A 5 12.40 26.43 61.62
CA GLU A 5 11.60 27.62 61.88
C GLU A 5 10.27 27.55 61.12
N LEU A 6 10.30 27.11 59.85
CA LEU A 6 9.11 26.90 59.05
C LEU A 6 8.19 25.84 59.68
N LEU A 7 8.76 24.72 60.13
CA LEU A 7 7.99 23.62 60.73
C LEU A 7 7.37 24.03 62.08
N GLN A 8 8.07 24.79 62.91
CA GLN A 8 7.53 25.33 64.16
C GLN A 8 6.37 26.28 63.90
N ARG A 9 6.52 27.23 62.97
CA ARG A 9 5.44 28.15 62.58
C ARG A 9 4.25 27.40 62.00
N TYR A 10 4.50 26.40 61.16
CA TYR A 10 3.43 25.55 60.62
C TYR A 10 2.67 24.79 61.72
N ALA A 11 3.38 24.24 62.70
CA ALA A 11 2.79 23.57 63.85
C ALA A 11 1.96 24.53 64.72
N GLN A 12 2.34 25.82 64.79
CA GLN A 12 1.59 26.88 65.47
C GLN A 12 0.36 27.37 64.69
N GLY A 13 0.10 26.83 63.51
CA GLY A 13 -1.07 27.17 62.69
C GLY A 13 -0.78 28.19 61.58
N ASP A 14 0.46 28.68 61.46
CA ASP A 14 0.85 29.52 60.33
C ASP A 14 0.79 28.71 59.04
N ARG A 15 0.27 29.32 57.98
CA ARG A 15 0.18 28.73 56.65
C ARG A 15 0.81 29.60 55.59
N ASN A 16 1.29 30.81 55.93
CA ASN A 16 1.82 31.75 54.97
C ASN A 16 3.34 31.85 55.04
N PHE A 17 3.99 31.19 54.09
CA PHE A 17 5.43 31.17 53.87
C PHE A 17 5.79 31.74 52.49
N ALA A 18 5.01 32.71 52.03
CA ALA A 18 5.28 33.40 50.78
C ALA A 18 6.70 34.00 50.79
N VAL A 19 7.40 33.86 49.66
CA VAL A 19 8.77 34.39 49.45
C VAL A 19 9.80 33.85 50.47
N ALA A 20 9.52 32.72 51.12
CA ALA A 20 10.46 32.08 52.03
C ALA A 20 11.75 31.67 51.30
N HIS A 21 12.91 31.95 51.92
CA HIS A 21 14.21 31.49 51.43
C HIS A 21 14.56 30.15 52.07
N LEU A 22 14.39 29.06 51.32
CA LEU A 22 14.53 27.66 51.73
C LEU A 22 15.43 26.89 50.74
N ILE A 23 16.41 27.58 50.17
CA ILE A 23 17.34 27.02 49.19
C ILE A 23 18.13 25.88 49.84
N GLY A 24 18.14 24.70 49.22
CA GLY A 24 18.82 23.52 49.76
C GLY A 24 18.22 22.96 51.05
N ALA A 25 17.08 23.47 51.51
CA ALA A 25 16.47 23.02 52.76
C ALA A 25 16.12 21.52 52.73
N ASN A 26 16.33 20.84 53.85
CA ASN A 26 15.90 19.46 54.03
C ASN A 26 14.47 19.43 54.58
N LEU A 27 13.52 19.15 53.70
CA LEU A 27 12.08 19.07 53.98
C LEU A 27 11.55 17.67 53.60
N VAL A 28 12.35 16.63 53.83
CA VAL A 28 11.97 15.26 53.50
C VAL A 28 10.84 14.78 54.40
N GLY A 29 9.77 14.26 53.81
CA GLY A 29 8.64 13.68 54.54
C GLY A 29 7.77 14.69 55.32
N VAL A 30 8.01 16.00 55.18
CA VAL A 30 7.25 17.00 55.94
C VAL A 30 5.81 17.10 55.46
N ASN A 31 4.90 17.51 56.35
CA ASN A 31 3.52 17.81 55.99
C ASN A 31 3.31 19.33 55.95
N LEU A 32 3.07 19.86 54.74
CA LEU A 32 2.77 21.26 54.45
C LEU A 32 1.48 21.37 53.62
N THR A 33 0.50 20.51 53.91
CA THR A 33 -0.81 20.51 53.25
C THR A 33 -1.47 21.89 53.34
N GLY A 34 -1.90 22.43 52.21
CA GLY A 34 -2.56 23.74 52.13
C GLY A 34 -1.67 24.95 52.46
N ALA A 35 -0.36 24.77 52.65
CA ALA A 35 0.56 25.89 52.89
C ALA A 35 0.64 26.80 51.65
N SER A 36 0.78 28.11 51.89
CA SER A 36 1.11 29.11 50.88
C SER A 36 2.62 29.32 50.86
N LEU A 37 3.25 28.92 49.76
CA LEU A 37 4.67 29.04 49.44
C LEU A 37 4.84 29.88 48.16
N ILE A 38 3.94 30.83 47.93
CA ILE A 38 3.93 31.69 46.74
C ILE A 38 5.27 32.41 46.61
N GLY A 39 5.93 32.27 45.47
CA GLY A 39 7.23 32.91 45.23
C GLY A 39 8.38 32.44 46.14
N ALA A 40 8.20 31.36 46.91
CA ALA A 40 9.26 30.84 47.77
C ALA A 40 10.46 30.35 46.95
N HIS A 41 11.66 30.52 47.49
CA HIS A 41 12.92 30.08 46.92
C HIS A 41 13.29 28.71 47.52
N LEU A 42 12.94 27.64 46.82
CA LEU A 42 13.13 26.23 47.19
C LEU A 42 14.08 25.51 46.23
N SER A 43 14.93 26.25 45.50
CA SER A 43 15.89 25.66 44.57
C SER A 43 16.80 24.69 45.33
N THR A 44 17.09 23.55 44.72
CA THR A 44 17.89 22.45 45.29
C THR A 44 17.41 21.89 46.65
N ALA A 45 16.23 22.30 47.13
CA ALA A 45 15.66 21.76 48.37
C ALA A 45 15.27 20.29 48.19
N SER A 46 15.32 19.52 49.28
CA SER A 46 14.85 18.13 49.29
C SER A 46 13.48 18.05 49.94
N LEU A 47 12.46 17.87 49.11
CA LEU A 47 11.03 17.71 49.46
C LEU A 47 10.55 16.28 49.20
N ARG A 48 11.49 15.32 49.10
CA ARG A 48 11.18 13.91 48.84
C ARG A 48 10.18 13.40 49.87
N LEU A 49 9.15 12.69 49.42
CA LEU A 49 8.06 12.17 50.26
C LEU A 49 7.26 13.23 51.05
N ALA A 50 7.47 14.53 50.82
CA ALA A 50 6.69 15.56 51.50
C ALA A 50 5.22 15.54 51.04
N ASN A 51 4.31 15.97 51.91
CA ASN A 51 2.91 16.19 51.59
C ASN A 51 2.61 17.68 51.44
N LEU A 52 2.43 18.12 50.21
CA LEU A 52 2.12 19.48 49.78
C LEU A 52 0.74 19.53 49.10
N MET A 53 -0.16 18.60 49.43
CA MET A 53 -1.51 18.54 48.88
C MET A 53 -2.21 19.90 49.04
N GLY A 54 -2.82 20.41 47.96
CA GLY A 54 -3.57 21.66 47.96
C GLY A 54 -2.75 22.91 48.29
N SER A 55 -1.41 22.82 48.38
CA SER A 55 -0.55 23.97 48.65
C SER A 55 -0.52 24.97 47.49
N ASN A 56 -0.19 26.22 47.79
CA ASN A 56 -0.03 27.26 46.78
C ASN A 56 1.46 27.59 46.58
N LEU A 57 2.03 27.04 45.53
CA LEU A 57 3.42 27.19 45.08
C LEU A 57 3.52 28.08 43.83
N ARG A 58 2.52 28.93 43.59
CA ARG A 58 2.50 29.83 42.43
C ARG A 58 3.76 30.68 42.40
N LEU A 59 4.42 30.73 41.24
CA LEU A 59 5.69 31.44 41.02
C LEU A 59 6.86 31.00 41.93
N ALA A 60 6.74 29.90 42.66
CA ALA A 60 7.85 29.39 43.48
C ALA A 60 9.02 28.93 42.61
N ASN A 61 10.24 29.11 43.10
CA ASN A 61 11.43 28.56 42.47
C ASN A 61 11.77 27.21 43.10
N LEU A 62 11.47 26.13 42.39
CA LEU A 62 11.75 24.73 42.74
C LEU A 62 12.82 24.13 41.80
N SER A 63 13.63 24.96 41.14
CA SER A 63 14.64 24.49 40.19
C SER A 63 15.63 23.53 40.87
N ALA A 64 15.92 22.41 40.19
CA ALA A 64 16.75 21.33 40.69
C ALA A 64 16.35 20.76 42.07
N ALA A 65 15.13 21.02 42.55
CA ALA A 65 14.65 20.45 43.81
C ALA A 65 14.41 18.94 43.67
N ASN A 66 14.62 18.22 44.77
CA ASN A 66 14.27 16.81 44.86
C ASN A 66 12.84 16.66 45.39
N LEU A 67 11.91 16.46 44.48
CA LEU A 67 10.46 16.29 44.70
C LEU A 67 10.03 14.83 44.47
N ARG A 68 10.97 13.87 44.54
CA ARG A 68 10.67 12.46 44.29
C ARG A 68 9.59 11.96 45.25
N LEU A 69 8.57 11.29 44.73
CA LEU A 69 7.43 10.76 45.50
C LEU A 69 6.69 11.81 46.35
N VAL A 70 6.81 13.11 46.02
CA VAL A 70 6.07 14.17 46.72
C VAL A 70 4.58 14.06 46.39
N ASN A 71 3.72 14.40 47.36
CA ASN A 71 2.30 14.57 47.11
C ASN A 71 1.96 16.04 46.88
N LEU A 72 1.69 16.41 45.63
CA LEU A 72 1.29 17.74 45.17
C LEU A 72 -0.15 17.73 44.60
N SER A 73 -0.98 16.75 44.97
CA SER A 73 -2.33 16.65 44.41
C SER A 73 -3.14 17.91 44.73
N GLY A 74 -3.77 18.49 43.71
CA GLY A 74 -4.54 19.75 43.82
C GLY A 74 -3.70 21.00 44.13
N ALA A 75 -2.37 20.93 44.13
CA ALA A 75 -1.53 22.10 44.39
C ALA A 75 -1.57 23.10 43.23
N ASN A 76 -1.40 24.39 43.55
CA ASN A 76 -1.24 25.45 42.54
C ASN A 76 0.25 25.74 42.32
N LEU A 77 0.78 25.31 41.20
CA LEU A 77 2.16 25.50 40.73
C LEU A 77 2.20 26.42 39.50
N SER A 78 1.15 27.21 39.24
CA SER A 78 1.10 28.09 38.07
C SER A 78 2.30 29.04 38.02
N GLY A 79 2.97 29.10 36.87
CA GLY A 79 4.19 29.88 36.67
C GLY A 79 5.40 29.51 37.54
N ALA A 80 5.36 28.39 38.28
CA ALA A 80 6.49 27.95 39.09
C ALA A 80 7.68 27.52 38.20
N ASN A 81 8.90 27.70 38.71
CA ASN A 81 10.10 27.20 38.04
C ASN A 81 10.50 25.84 38.63
N LEU A 82 10.27 24.76 37.88
CA LEU A 82 10.62 23.37 38.20
C LEU A 82 11.74 22.85 37.29
N SER A 83 12.51 23.73 36.64
CA SER A 83 13.55 23.31 35.70
C SER A 83 14.56 22.38 36.35
N GLY A 84 14.80 21.21 35.75
CA GLY A 84 15.73 20.20 36.27
C GLY A 84 15.32 19.54 37.58
N ALA A 85 14.09 19.77 38.08
CA ALA A 85 13.61 19.15 39.31
C ALA A 85 13.38 17.64 39.12
N ASN A 86 13.60 16.86 40.19
CA ASN A 86 13.28 15.44 40.20
C ASN A 86 11.89 15.23 40.80
N LEU A 87 10.89 14.98 39.96
CA LEU A 87 9.50 14.68 40.28
C LEU A 87 9.15 13.19 40.05
N SER A 88 10.16 12.31 40.00
CA SER A 88 9.92 10.88 39.72
C SER A 88 8.94 10.28 40.74
N GLY A 89 7.89 9.64 40.24
CA GLY A 89 6.80 9.07 41.04
C GLY A 89 5.97 10.07 41.86
N ALA A 90 6.09 11.38 41.63
CA ALA A 90 5.29 12.38 42.32
C ALA A 90 3.79 12.27 41.97
N ASN A 91 2.93 12.60 42.92
CA ASN A 91 1.49 12.74 42.68
C ASN A 91 1.12 14.21 42.44
N LEU A 92 0.84 14.58 41.20
CA LEU A 92 0.40 15.90 40.74
C LEU A 92 -1.07 15.86 40.28
N SER A 93 -1.86 14.88 40.72
CA SER A 93 -3.25 14.73 40.29
C SER A 93 -4.05 16.02 40.56
N GLY A 94 -4.68 16.58 39.52
CA GLY A 94 -5.46 17.81 39.60
C GLY A 94 -4.66 19.09 39.92
N ALA A 95 -3.32 19.04 39.87
CA ALA A 95 -2.50 20.22 40.11
C ALA A 95 -2.60 21.23 38.95
N ASN A 96 -2.50 22.52 39.28
CA ASN A 96 -2.39 23.57 38.28
C ASN A 96 -0.92 23.89 38.00
N LEU A 97 -0.40 23.48 36.86
CA LEU A 97 0.95 23.73 36.35
C LEU A 97 0.94 24.70 35.15
N SER A 98 -0.14 25.45 34.94
CA SER A 98 -0.27 26.36 33.81
C SER A 98 0.90 27.36 33.76
N GLY A 99 1.55 27.46 32.60
CA GLY A 99 2.71 28.31 32.38
C GLY A 99 3.96 27.96 33.21
N ALA A 100 3.99 26.83 33.93
CA ALA A 100 5.16 26.42 34.70
C ALA A 100 6.34 26.02 33.80
N ASN A 101 7.56 26.21 34.30
CA ASN A 101 8.77 25.77 33.60
C ASN A 101 9.24 24.41 34.16
N LEU A 102 9.00 23.33 33.43
CA LEU A 102 9.45 21.97 33.74
C LEU A 102 10.60 21.51 32.82
N SER A 103 11.35 22.44 32.21
CA SER A 103 12.39 22.07 31.27
C SER A 103 13.45 21.16 31.91
N GLY A 104 13.70 20.00 31.32
CA GLY A 104 14.65 19.02 31.84
C GLY A 104 14.24 18.35 33.16
N ALA A 105 12.99 18.51 33.61
CA ALA A 105 12.52 17.86 34.83
C ALA A 105 12.35 16.35 34.63
N ASP A 106 12.60 15.57 35.68
CA ASP A 106 12.35 14.13 35.69
C ASP A 106 10.96 13.84 36.27
N LEU A 107 9.99 13.55 35.42
CA LEU A 107 8.61 13.20 35.75
C LEU A 107 8.34 11.69 35.52
N LYS A 108 9.38 10.86 35.45
CA LYS A 108 9.24 9.42 35.24
C LYS A 108 8.26 8.81 36.26
N LEU A 109 7.27 8.08 35.76
CA LEU A 109 6.21 7.44 36.56
C LEU A 109 5.37 8.42 37.43
N ALA A 110 5.41 9.73 37.15
CA ALA A 110 4.59 10.70 37.88
C ALA A 110 3.10 10.55 37.53
N ILE A 111 2.22 10.87 38.48
CA ILE A 111 0.77 10.84 38.31
C ILE A 111 0.28 12.28 38.10
N LEU A 112 -0.04 12.66 36.87
CA LEU A 112 -0.49 14.00 36.45
C LEU A 112 -1.97 13.98 36.00
N ARG A 113 -2.75 13.00 36.49
CA ARG A 113 -4.14 12.84 36.10
C ARG A 113 -4.94 14.12 36.36
N LEU A 114 -5.66 14.62 35.35
CA LEU A 114 -6.44 15.86 35.40
C LEU A 114 -5.63 17.13 35.72
N ALA A 115 -4.30 17.10 35.61
CA ALA A 115 -3.46 18.29 35.83
C ALA A 115 -3.61 19.30 34.68
N ASP A 116 -3.49 20.59 34.98
CA ASP A 116 -3.44 21.65 33.98
C ASP A 116 -1.99 22.01 33.64
N LEU A 117 -1.50 21.57 32.50
CA LEU A 117 -0.16 21.85 31.96
C LEU A 117 -0.23 22.85 30.78
N SER A 118 -1.34 23.59 30.63
CA SER A 118 -1.51 24.51 29.51
C SER A 118 -0.39 25.54 29.48
N ASN A 119 0.20 25.72 28.29
CA ASN A 119 1.35 26.61 28.06
C ASN A 119 2.60 26.31 28.92
N ALA A 120 2.69 25.14 29.56
CA ALA A 120 3.87 24.76 30.33
C ALA A 120 5.06 24.43 29.39
N ASN A 121 6.28 24.69 29.88
CA ASN A 121 7.50 24.32 29.18
C ASN A 121 8.03 22.98 29.69
N LEU A 122 7.82 21.90 28.96
CA LEU A 122 8.27 20.53 29.24
C LEU A 122 9.43 20.11 28.31
N LYS A 123 10.12 21.07 27.68
CA LYS A 123 11.26 20.78 26.80
C LYS A 123 12.29 19.91 27.53
N LEU A 124 12.74 18.82 26.89
CA LEU A 124 13.70 17.86 27.47
C LEU A 124 13.23 17.16 28.76
N ALA A 125 11.96 17.27 29.14
CA ALA A 125 11.45 16.58 30.33
C ALA A 125 11.37 15.06 30.07
N ASN A 126 11.60 14.27 31.12
CA ASN A 126 11.40 12.83 31.10
C ASN A 126 10.04 12.48 31.68
N LEU A 127 9.09 12.07 30.84
CA LEU A 127 7.73 11.67 31.19
C LEU A 127 7.49 10.17 30.98
N ASN A 128 8.56 9.36 30.86
CA ASN A 128 8.42 7.94 30.57
C ASN A 128 7.55 7.24 31.62
N GLY A 129 6.52 6.53 31.15
CA GLY A 129 5.52 5.85 31.98
C GLY A 129 4.68 6.77 32.89
N ALA A 130 4.70 8.09 32.68
CA ALA A 130 3.85 9.00 33.42
C ALA A 130 2.38 8.85 33.04
N ASN A 131 1.47 9.12 33.99
CA ASN A 131 0.04 9.10 33.75
C ASN A 131 -0.51 10.53 33.62
N LEU A 132 -0.76 10.97 32.39
CA LEU A 132 -1.33 12.27 32.05
C LEU A 132 -2.82 12.17 31.69
N SER A 133 -3.53 11.14 32.19
CA SER A 133 -4.91 10.96 31.79
C SER A 133 -5.79 12.15 32.16
N GLY A 134 -6.57 12.67 31.20
CA GLY A 134 -7.40 13.86 31.36
C GLY A 134 -6.64 15.18 31.53
N ALA A 135 -5.30 15.19 31.42
CA ALA A 135 -4.50 16.40 31.59
C ALA A 135 -4.71 17.40 30.44
N ASN A 136 -4.56 18.69 30.73
CA ASN A 136 -4.62 19.74 29.71
C ASN A 136 -3.21 20.13 29.27
N LEU A 137 -2.83 19.79 28.03
CA LEU A 137 -1.52 20.10 27.43
C LEU A 137 -1.64 21.13 26.30
N GLY A 138 -2.78 21.83 26.18
CA GLY A 138 -2.98 22.84 25.15
C GLY A 138 -1.87 23.90 25.16
N GLY A 139 -1.17 24.04 24.03
CA GLY A 139 -0.06 24.98 23.88
C GLY A 139 1.22 24.64 24.66
N ALA A 140 1.31 23.47 25.29
CA ALA A 140 2.52 23.05 25.98
C ALA A 140 3.68 22.79 25.00
N ASN A 141 4.91 23.05 25.45
CA ASN A 141 6.13 22.75 24.70
C ASN A 141 6.75 21.45 25.21
N LEU A 142 6.60 20.37 24.46
CA LEU A 142 7.14 19.03 24.74
C LEU A 142 8.32 18.68 23.82
N ARG A 143 8.99 19.69 23.24
CA ARG A 143 10.09 19.48 22.31
C ARG A 143 11.21 18.64 22.95
N LEU A 144 11.64 17.58 22.28
CA LEU A 144 12.66 16.64 22.77
C LEU A 144 12.33 15.99 24.13
N ALA A 145 11.05 15.97 24.53
CA ALA A 145 10.63 15.25 25.73
C ALA A 145 10.62 13.74 25.48
N SER A 146 10.93 12.95 26.50
CA SER A 146 10.76 11.50 26.49
C SER A 146 9.36 11.16 27.02
N LEU A 147 8.51 10.59 26.17
CA LEU A 147 7.11 10.25 26.43
C LEU A 147 6.84 8.76 26.17
N SER A 148 7.87 7.92 26.18
CA SER A 148 7.73 6.49 25.93
C SER A 148 6.76 5.87 26.95
N GLU A 149 5.80 5.09 26.47
CA GLU A 149 4.76 4.44 27.29
C GLU A 149 3.91 5.41 28.15
N VAL A 150 3.83 6.69 27.78
CA VAL A 150 2.99 7.67 28.49
C VAL A 150 1.50 7.35 28.31
N ASN A 151 0.71 7.49 29.38
CA ASN A 151 -0.74 7.43 29.26
C ASN A 151 -1.32 8.83 29.04
N LEU A 152 -1.79 9.09 27.81
CA LEU A 152 -2.43 10.35 27.41
C LEU A 152 -3.95 10.23 27.22
N SER A 153 -4.58 9.17 27.76
CA SER A 153 -6.03 8.96 27.67
C SER A 153 -6.80 10.20 28.14
N GLU A 154 -7.78 10.67 27.37
CA GLU A 154 -8.57 11.88 27.70
C GLU A 154 -7.79 13.22 27.74
N ALA A 155 -6.48 13.23 27.45
CA ALA A 155 -5.69 14.46 27.45
C ALA A 155 -6.09 15.42 26.32
N LYS A 156 -5.97 16.73 26.57
CA LYS A 156 -6.19 17.79 25.58
C LYS A 156 -4.85 18.15 24.93
N LEU A 157 -4.68 17.79 23.66
CA LEU A 157 -3.40 17.89 22.92
C LEU A 157 -3.44 18.85 21.72
N LYS A 158 -4.50 19.65 21.58
CA LYS A 158 -4.66 20.56 20.46
C LYS A 158 -3.50 21.56 20.38
N ALA A 159 -2.91 21.69 19.19
CA ALA A 159 -1.80 22.60 18.89
C ALA A 159 -0.57 22.48 19.82
N VAL A 160 -0.34 21.30 20.39
CA VAL A 160 0.86 21.00 21.18
C VAL A 160 2.11 20.97 20.30
N ASP A 161 3.26 21.39 20.84
CA ASP A 161 4.55 21.31 20.17
C ASP A 161 5.34 20.09 20.66
N LEU A 162 5.34 19.04 19.86
CA LEU A 162 5.97 17.72 20.09
C LEU A 162 7.20 17.50 19.18
N ARG A 163 7.79 18.56 18.64
CA ARG A 163 8.95 18.42 17.72
C ARG A 163 10.07 17.59 18.34
N GLY A 164 10.54 16.57 17.63
CA GLY A 164 11.61 15.69 18.10
C GLY A 164 11.31 14.94 19.40
N ALA A 165 10.05 14.90 19.86
CA ALA A 165 9.68 14.14 21.06
C ALA A 165 9.72 12.63 20.78
N ASP A 166 10.04 11.84 21.80
CA ASP A 166 9.99 10.38 21.73
C ASP A 166 8.66 9.87 22.30
N LEU A 167 7.77 9.44 21.41
CA LEU A 167 6.41 8.92 21.65
C LEU A 167 6.31 7.45 21.25
N ASN A 168 7.43 6.72 21.19
CA ASN A 168 7.44 5.30 20.87
C ASN A 168 6.46 4.52 21.76
N GLY A 169 5.58 3.74 21.13
CA GLY A 169 4.56 2.92 21.80
C GLY A 169 3.49 3.72 22.57
N ALA A 170 3.40 5.04 22.41
CA ALA A 170 2.42 5.85 23.13
C ALA A 170 0.98 5.54 22.68
N ASP A 171 0.04 5.53 23.63
CA ASP A 171 -1.39 5.45 23.32
C ASP A 171 -1.98 6.85 23.12
N LEU A 172 -2.23 7.17 21.85
CA LEU A 172 -2.83 8.41 21.37
C LEU A 172 -4.18 8.15 20.69
N SER A 173 -4.80 7.00 20.98
CA SER A 173 -6.07 6.63 20.36
C SER A 173 -7.20 7.59 20.73
N ARG A 174 -8.04 7.91 19.74
CA ARG A 174 -9.19 8.84 19.86
C ARG A 174 -8.82 10.24 20.35
N ARG A 175 -7.55 10.65 20.29
CA ARG A 175 -7.10 11.97 20.75
C ARG A 175 -7.30 13.03 19.68
N ASP A 176 -7.54 14.27 20.11
CA ASP A 176 -7.51 15.44 19.23
C ASP A 176 -6.10 16.06 19.22
N LEU A 177 -5.37 15.75 18.16
CA LEU A 177 -4.05 16.26 17.80
C LEU A 177 -4.14 17.26 16.63
N SER A 178 -5.33 17.82 16.37
CA SER A 178 -5.50 18.74 15.25
C SER A 178 -4.57 19.96 15.37
N GLY A 179 -3.85 20.25 14.28
CA GLY A 179 -2.84 21.31 14.23
C GLY A 179 -1.61 21.11 15.11
N ALA A 180 -1.42 19.94 15.74
CA ALA A 180 -0.23 19.65 16.53
C ALA A 180 1.04 19.64 15.65
N ASN A 181 2.18 19.97 16.25
CA ASN A 181 3.47 19.91 15.57
C ASN A 181 4.29 18.72 16.08
N LEU A 182 4.30 17.64 15.31
CA LEU A 182 4.97 16.37 15.56
C LEU A 182 6.20 16.19 14.66
N SER A 183 6.68 17.25 14.01
CA SER A 183 7.80 17.16 13.06
C SER A 183 9.03 16.56 13.75
N GLU A 184 9.70 15.62 13.07
CA GLU A 184 10.88 14.90 13.57
C GLU A 184 10.64 14.07 14.86
N ALA A 185 9.39 13.94 15.33
CA ALA A 185 9.08 13.10 16.48
C ALA A 185 9.22 11.61 16.13
N ASN A 186 9.50 10.79 17.14
CA ASN A 186 9.47 9.34 17.03
C ASN A 186 8.12 8.82 17.53
N LEU A 187 7.28 8.30 16.65
CA LEU A 187 6.00 7.65 16.98
C LEU A 187 5.98 6.18 16.55
N GLN A 188 7.14 5.54 16.42
CA GLN A 188 7.19 4.11 16.09
C GLN A 188 6.28 3.30 17.01
N GLU A 189 5.49 2.40 16.43
CA GLU A 189 4.56 1.52 17.15
C GLU A 189 3.49 2.23 18.00
N ALA A 190 3.31 3.54 17.85
CA ALA A 190 2.27 4.28 18.56
C ALA A 190 0.85 3.90 18.09
N ASN A 191 -0.12 4.00 19.00
CA ASN A 191 -1.53 3.77 18.70
C ASN A 191 -2.24 5.10 18.44
N LEU A 192 -2.54 5.40 17.19
CA LEU A 192 -3.28 6.60 16.72
C LEU A 192 -4.64 6.24 16.14
N ARG A 193 -5.20 5.07 16.47
CA ARG A 193 -6.53 4.67 15.98
C ARG A 193 -7.57 5.70 16.35
N ASN A 194 -8.44 6.04 15.40
CA ASN A 194 -9.52 7.02 15.57
C ASN A 194 -9.04 8.42 16.03
N ALA A 195 -7.74 8.73 15.96
CA ALA A 195 -7.24 10.03 16.37
C ALA A 195 -7.53 11.10 15.30
N ASN A 196 -7.72 12.34 15.74
CA ASN A 196 -7.83 13.48 14.84
C ASN A 196 -6.48 14.20 14.73
N LEU A 197 -5.76 13.96 13.64
CA LEU A 197 -4.52 14.66 13.26
C LEU A 197 -4.75 15.65 12.11
N SER A 198 -5.98 16.12 11.89
CA SER A 198 -6.26 17.08 10.82
C SER A 198 -5.35 18.30 10.93
N ARG A 199 -4.74 18.70 9.81
CA ARG A 199 -3.81 19.85 9.71
C ARG A 199 -2.57 19.74 10.61
N ALA A 200 -2.26 18.56 11.15
CA ALA A 200 -1.04 18.35 11.94
C ALA A 200 0.22 18.43 11.06
N LYS A 201 1.34 18.82 11.66
CA LYS A 201 2.66 18.82 11.02
C LYS A 201 3.44 17.59 11.46
N LEU A 202 3.66 16.67 10.52
CA LEU A 202 4.33 15.37 10.69
C LEU A 202 5.56 15.27 9.76
N VAL A 203 6.22 16.40 9.49
CA VAL A 203 7.35 16.43 8.56
C VAL A 203 8.53 15.69 9.16
N GLY A 204 9.08 14.72 8.42
CA GLY A 204 10.23 13.93 8.89
C GLY A 204 9.95 13.09 10.14
N THR A 205 8.68 12.88 10.49
CA THR A 205 8.28 12.08 11.65
C THR A 205 8.52 10.60 11.37
N ASP A 206 9.05 9.88 12.35
CA ASP A 206 9.16 8.43 12.29
C ASP A 206 7.82 7.80 12.71
N LEU A 207 7.14 7.19 11.75
CA LEU A 207 5.82 6.59 11.87
C LEU A 207 5.86 5.08 11.59
N HIS A 208 7.03 4.44 11.68
CA HIS A 208 7.17 3.03 11.34
C HIS A 208 6.25 2.15 12.20
N LYS A 209 5.48 1.25 11.57
CA LYS A 209 4.48 0.37 12.24
C LYS A 209 3.42 1.09 13.09
N THR A 210 3.20 2.37 12.87
CA THR A 210 2.18 3.13 13.62
C THR A 210 0.77 2.70 13.22
N GLN A 211 -0.16 2.69 14.18
CA GLN A 211 -1.54 2.28 13.95
C GLN A 211 -2.44 3.50 13.74
N PHE A 212 -2.85 3.76 12.50
CA PHE A 212 -3.70 4.88 12.08
C PHE A 212 -5.12 4.47 11.68
N ASN A 213 -5.58 3.25 12.01
CA ASN A 213 -6.91 2.79 11.58
C ASN A 213 -7.99 3.82 11.93
N GLU A 214 -8.78 4.21 10.92
CA GLU A 214 -9.87 5.19 11.04
C GLU A 214 -9.43 6.58 11.55
N ALA A 215 -8.13 6.89 11.53
CA ALA A 215 -7.63 8.20 11.93
C ALA A 215 -7.94 9.27 10.89
N ASN A 216 -8.11 10.51 11.34
CA ASN A 216 -8.29 11.66 10.47
C ASN A 216 -6.97 12.43 10.32
N LEU A 217 -6.30 12.28 9.17
CA LEU A 217 -5.12 13.03 8.75
C LEU A 217 -5.42 14.04 7.63
N SER A 218 -6.67 14.50 7.49
CA SER A 218 -7.03 15.45 6.43
C SER A 218 -6.19 16.73 6.51
N GLU A 219 -5.67 17.18 5.38
CA GLU A 219 -4.79 18.37 5.27
C GLU A 219 -3.50 18.28 6.13
N ALA A 220 -3.14 17.11 6.65
CA ALA A 220 -1.91 16.94 7.42
C ALA A 220 -0.69 16.99 6.50
N ASN A 221 0.43 17.50 7.02
CA ASN A 221 1.70 17.51 6.30
C ASN A 221 2.61 16.39 6.80
N LEU A 222 2.69 15.31 6.03
CA LEU A 222 3.49 14.11 6.22
C LEU A 222 4.72 14.08 5.29
N SER A 223 5.17 15.24 4.78
CA SER A 223 6.32 15.27 3.86
C SER A 223 7.54 14.62 4.51
N LYS A 224 8.21 13.70 3.81
CA LYS A 224 9.39 12.96 4.30
C LYS A 224 9.15 12.12 5.56
N ALA A 225 7.90 11.85 5.91
CA ALA A 225 7.60 10.98 7.04
C ALA A 225 7.90 9.51 6.69
N GLU A 226 8.30 8.73 7.70
CA GLU A 226 8.62 7.30 7.56
C GLU A 226 7.43 6.45 8.01
N LEU A 227 6.46 6.19 7.12
CA LEU A 227 5.27 5.36 7.35
C LEU A 227 5.44 3.88 6.96
N GLY A 228 6.67 3.38 6.84
CA GLY A 228 6.91 1.98 6.49
C GLY A 228 6.14 1.03 7.42
N TRP A 229 5.40 0.07 6.83
CA TRP A 229 4.57 -0.90 7.56
C TRP A 229 3.48 -0.29 8.46
N ALA A 230 3.16 1.00 8.32
CA ALA A 230 2.08 1.63 9.07
C ALA A 230 0.71 1.07 8.63
N ASP A 231 -0.24 1.04 9.56
CA ASP A 231 -1.60 0.60 9.31
C ASP A 231 -2.56 1.80 9.20
N LEU A 232 -2.82 2.24 7.98
CA LEU A 232 -3.67 3.37 7.59
C LEU A 232 -5.04 2.88 7.07
N ASP A 233 -5.47 1.66 7.42
CA ASP A 233 -6.78 1.15 6.98
C ASP A 233 -7.90 2.13 7.34
N SER A 234 -8.74 2.44 6.36
CA SER A 234 -9.88 3.34 6.51
C SER A 234 -9.53 4.75 7.00
N ALA A 235 -8.25 5.15 6.96
CA ALA A 235 -7.82 6.48 7.40
C ALA A 235 -8.23 7.56 6.38
N ASN A 236 -8.51 8.76 6.87
CA ASN A 236 -8.81 9.91 6.04
C ASN A 236 -7.56 10.77 5.84
N LEU A 237 -6.97 10.73 4.65
CA LEU A 237 -5.83 11.57 4.23
C LEU A 237 -6.25 12.56 3.11
N CYS A 238 -7.51 12.98 3.08
CA CYS A 238 -8.00 13.94 2.09
C CYS A 238 -7.12 15.21 2.11
N GLU A 239 -6.61 15.61 0.95
CA GLU A 239 -5.74 16.79 0.78
C GLU A 239 -4.47 16.79 1.64
N ALA A 240 -4.04 15.62 2.13
CA ALA A 240 -2.78 15.50 2.87
C ALA A 240 -1.57 15.66 1.94
N ILE A 241 -0.46 16.14 2.50
CA ILE A 241 0.81 16.33 1.80
C ILE A 241 1.76 15.20 2.22
N LEU A 242 2.09 14.29 1.31
CA LEU A 242 2.97 13.13 1.51
C LEU A 242 4.18 13.17 0.56
N ILE A 243 4.68 14.37 0.23
CA ILE A 243 5.81 14.54 -0.68
C ILE A 243 7.05 13.85 -0.11
N GLU A 244 7.67 12.97 -0.88
CA GLU A 244 8.85 12.19 -0.48
C GLU A 244 8.63 11.34 0.78
N ALA A 245 7.38 11.03 1.15
CA ALA A 245 7.10 10.15 2.27
C ALA A 245 7.36 8.68 1.92
N ASN A 246 7.80 7.90 2.90
CA ASN A 246 8.00 6.46 2.76
C ASN A 246 6.80 5.70 3.33
N LEU A 247 5.97 5.15 2.46
CA LEU A 247 4.83 4.28 2.77
C LEU A 247 5.09 2.83 2.35
N GLY A 248 6.36 2.41 2.23
CA GLY A 248 6.72 1.06 1.82
C GLY A 248 6.01 0.00 2.67
N ARG A 249 5.27 -0.89 2.01
CA ARG A 249 4.48 -1.97 2.63
C ARG A 249 3.44 -1.50 3.66
N ALA A 250 3.05 -0.23 3.64
CA ALA A 250 1.97 0.26 4.48
C ALA A 250 0.62 -0.31 4.02
N ASN A 251 -0.32 -0.45 4.95
CA ASN A 251 -1.70 -0.81 4.65
C ASN A 251 -2.55 0.46 4.51
N LEU A 252 -2.95 0.82 3.29
CA LEU A 252 -3.86 1.93 2.98
C LEU A 252 -5.23 1.45 2.49
N SER A 253 -5.60 0.20 2.78
CA SER A 253 -6.89 -0.36 2.36
C SER A 253 -8.04 0.55 2.81
N TRP A 254 -9.00 0.82 1.91
CA TRP A 254 -10.15 1.69 2.17
C TRP A 254 -9.83 3.15 2.56
N ALA A 255 -8.56 3.57 2.55
CA ALA A 255 -8.18 4.93 2.90
C ALA A 255 -8.70 5.95 1.87
N ASN A 256 -8.91 7.18 2.33
CA ASN A 256 -9.29 8.31 1.49
C ASN A 256 -8.11 9.25 1.28
N LEU A 257 -7.48 9.20 0.11
CA LEU A 257 -6.40 10.08 -0.35
C LEU A 257 -6.87 11.06 -1.45
N ARG A 258 -8.16 11.42 -1.49
CA ARG A 258 -8.67 12.38 -2.49
C ARG A 258 -7.87 13.69 -2.45
N GLY A 259 -7.35 14.11 -3.59
CA GLY A 259 -6.56 15.35 -3.72
C GLY A 259 -5.24 15.37 -2.95
N ALA A 260 -4.79 14.24 -2.42
CA ALA A 260 -3.52 14.17 -1.69
C ALA A 260 -2.31 14.34 -2.63
N CYS A 261 -1.22 14.90 -2.12
CA CYS A 261 0.03 15.09 -2.86
C CYS A 261 1.07 14.05 -2.43
N LEU A 262 1.27 13.01 -3.23
CA LEU A 262 2.20 11.89 -3.02
C LEU A 262 3.42 11.97 -3.97
N ARG A 263 3.83 13.18 -4.38
CA ARG A 263 4.95 13.34 -5.32
C ARG A 263 6.22 12.70 -4.77
N ASN A 264 6.86 11.85 -5.58
CA ASN A 264 8.07 11.10 -5.22
C ASN A 264 7.93 10.27 -3.92
N ALA A 265 6.71 9.91 -3.51
CA ALA A 265 6.52 9.03 -2.36
C ALA A 265 6.90 7.59 -2.71
N ASP A 266 7.44 6.86 -1.74
CA ASP A 266 7.69 5.42 -1.85
C ASP A 266 6.47 4.67 -1.32
N LEU A 267 5.78 3.93 -2.18
CA LEU A 267 4.65 3.04 -1.87
C LEU A 267 4.98 1.59 -2.27
N MET A 268 6.26 1.22 -2.35
CA MET A 268 6.68 -0.11 -2.79
C MET A 268 6.01 -1.20 -1.93
N GLY A 269 5.29 -2.11 -2.60
CA GLY A 269 4.59 -3.21 -1.94
C GLY A 269 3.46 -2.79 -0.99
N ALA A 270 3.01 -1.53 -1.03
CA ALA A 270 1.90 -1.07 -0.21
C ALA A 270 0.56 -1.68 -0.66
N THR A 271 -0.37 -1.81 0.27
CA THR A 271 -1.74 -2.26 -0.02
C THR A 271 -2.67 -1.06 -0.12
N LEU A 272 -3.16 -0.77 -1.32
CA LEU A 272 -4.11 0.31 -1.64
C LEU A 272 -5.45 -0.25 -2.16
N ARG A 273 -5.91 -1.37 -1.61
CA ARG A 273 -7.16 -2.01 -2.03
C ARG A 273 -8.36 -1.12 -1.69
N CYS A 274 -9.25 -0.91 -2.65
CA CYS A 274 -10.44 -0.05 -2.53
C CYS A 274 -10.13 1.40 -2.09
N THR A 275 -8.88 1.85 -2.18
CA THR A 275 -8.45 3.19 -1.75
C THR A 275 -8.97 4.26 -2.71
N THR A 276 -9.34 5.43 -2.18
CA THR A 276 -9.75 6.57 -3.00
C THR A 276 -8.57 7.51 -3.24
N LEU A 277 -8.09 7.58 -4.47
CA LEU A 277 -6.98 8.44 -4.94
C LEU A 277 -7.46 9.46 -5.98
N ARG A 278 -8.76 9.80 -5.98
CA ARG A 278 -9.35 10.72 -6.96
C ARG A 278 -8.63 12.07 -6.92
N GLU A 279 -8.20 12.56 -8.08
CA GLU A 279 -7.46 13.82 -8.24
C GLU A 279 -6.15 13.90 -7.40
N ALA A 280 -5.62 12.76 -6.93
CA ALA A 280 -4.35 12.75 -6.22
C ALA A 280 -3.16 12.95 -7.17
N ASP A 281 -2.09 13.56 -6.66
CA ASP A 281 -0.84 13.76 -7.40
C ASP A 281 0.21 12.74 -6.94
N LEU A 282 0.42 11.70 -7.73
CA LEU A 282 1.42 10.64 -7.56
C LEU A 282 2.60 10.80 -8.54
N THR A 283 2.89 12.02 -9.00
CA THR A 283 4.00 12.24 -9.94
C THR A 283 5.32 11.70 -9.37
N GLY A 284 5.95 10.79 -10.11
CA GLY A 284 7.23 10.18 -9.72
C GLY A 284 7.18 9.24 -8.51
N ALA A 285 5.99 8.89 -8.02
CA ALA A 285 5.85 7.95 -6.90
C ALA A 285 6.28 6.52 -7.30
N ASP A 286 6.83 5.77 -6.36
CA ASP A 286 7.15 4.35 -6.53
C ASP A 286 6.03 3.48 -5.99
N LEU A 287 5.20 2.92 -6.86
CA LEU A 287 4.16 1.94 -6.55
C LEU A 287 4.55 0.53 -7.00
N SER A 288 5.85 0.23 -7.15
CA SER A 288 6.28 -1.10 -7.57
C SER A 288 5.81 -2.18 -6.60
N GLU A 289 5.29 -3.28 -7.15
CA GLU A 289 4.71 -4.40 -6.39
C GLU A 289 3.52 -4.03 -5.47
N ALA A 290 2.98 -2.81 -5.58
CA ALA A 290 1.82 -2.38 -4.79
C ALA A 290 0.52 -3.03 -5.31
N SER A 291 -0.44 -3.23 -4.40
CA SER A 291 -1.78 -3.70 -4.75
C SER A 291 -2.77 -2.53 -4.75
N LEU A 292 -3.26 -2.17 -5.92
CA LEU A 292 -4.28 -1.13 -6.17
C LEU A 292 -5.63 -1.75 -6.60
N VAL A 293 -5.91 -2.99 -6.19
CA VAL A 293 -7.14 -3.70 -6.57
C VAL A 293 -8.38 -2.87 -6.18
N GLU A 294 -9.29 -2.66 -7.13
CA GLU A 294 -10.51 -1.84 -6.97
C GLU A 294 -10.25 -0.37 -6.53
N ALA A 295 -9.03 0.14 -6.66
CA ALA A 295 -8.70 1.51 -6.28
C ALA A 295 -9.34 2.55 -7.22
N LYS A 296 -9.71 3.71 -6.69
CA LYS A 296 -10.36 4.80 -7.42
C LYS A 296 -9.37 5.92 -7.70
N LEU A 297 -8.73 5.91 -8.86
CA LEU A 297 -7.72 6.89 -9.31
C LEU A 297 -8.26 7.88 -10.36
N ILE A 298 -9.57 8.16 -10.36
CA ILE A 298 -10.21 9.03 -11.35
C ILE A 298 -9.52 10.41 -11.36
N GLY A 299 -9.02 10.84 -12.51
CA GLY A 299 -8.32 12.13 -12.64
C GLY A 299 -6.99 12.25 -11.89
N ALA A 300 -6.44 11.14 -11.37
CA ALA A 300 -5.15 11.17 -10.67
C ALA A 300 -3.99 11.43 -11.64
N ASN A 301 -2.92 12.05 -11.14
CA ASN A 301 -1.70 12.29 -11.88
C ASN A 301 -0.62 11.28 -11.46
N LEU A 302 -0.36 10.28 -12.30
CA LEU A 302 0.69 9.26 -12.15
C LEU A 302 1.84 9.46 -13.13
N ASN A 303 2.07 10.69 -13.60
CA ASN A 303 3.14 10.96 -14.54
C ASN A 303 4.49 10.52 -13.96
N THR A 304 5.28 9.80 -14.75
CA THR A 304 6.59 9.24 -14.35
C THR A 304 6.56 8.28 -13.15
N ALA A 305 5.39 7.86 -12.68
CA ALA A 305 5.28 6.90 -11.57
C ALA A 305 5.79 5.51 -11.97
N ASN A 306 6.35 4.79 -11.01
CA ASN A 306 6.78 3.41 -11.18
C ASN A 306 5.68 2.46 -10.67
N LEU A 307 5.01 1.76 -11.57
CA LEU A 307 3.97 0.75 -11.31
C LEU A 307 4.45 -0.65 -11.71
N THR A 308 5.78 -0.88 -11.73
CA THR A 308 6.35 -2.17 -12.11
C THR A 308 5.78 -3.29 -11.22
N ARG A 309 5.18 -4.30 -11.84
CA ARG A 309 4.53 -5.43 -11.14
C ARG A 309 3.43 -5.03 -10.15
N ALA A 310 2.88 -3.83 -10.26
CA ALA A 310 1.73 -3.42 -9.47
C ALA A 310 0.47 -4.17 -9.94
N ASP A 311 -0.44 -4.45 -9.02
CA ASP A 311 -1.75 -5.05 -9.30
C ASP A 311 -2.83 -3.97 -9.29
N LEU A 312 -3.31 -3.57 -10.45
CA LEU A 312 -4.38 -2.60 -10.66
C LEU A 312 -5.70 -3.26 -11.06
N SER A 313 -5.89 -4.56 -10.79
CA SER A 313 -7.10 -5.27 -11.17
C SER A 313 -8.37 -4.54 -10.71
N GLU A 314 -9.31 -4.35 -11.63
CA GLU A 314 -10.58 -3.63 -11.37
C GLU A 314 -10.43 -2.17 -10.90
N ALA A 315 -9.24 -1.58 -11.00
CA ALA A 315 -9.03 -0.18 -10.64
C ALA A 315 -9.69 0.76 -11.66
N ASN A 316 -10.06 1.95 -11.20
CA ASN A 316 -10.62 3.01 -12.05
C ASN A 316 -9.61 4.16 -12.21
N LEU A 317 -8.92 4.19 -13.33
CA LEU A 317 -7.99 5.22 -13.77
C LEU A 317 -8.61 6.15 -14.83
N SER A 318 -9.94 6.27 -14.88
CA SER A 318 -10.57 7.15 -15.86
C SER A 318 -10.07 8.58 -15.73
N ARG A 319 -9.72 9.21 -16.87
CA ARG A 319 -9.15 10.56 -16.94
C ARG A 319 -7.82 10.76 -16.20
N ALA A 320 -7.15 9.68 -15.78
CA ALA A 320 -5.84 9.76 -15.13
C ALA A 320 -4.73 10.07 -16.14
N SER A 321 -3.65 10.70 -15.68
CA SER A 321 -2.45 10.97 -16.48
C SER A 321 -1.35 9.98 -16.07
N LEU A 322 -0.89 9.15 -16.99
CA LEU A 322 0.16 8.13 -16.81
C LEU A 322 1.34 8.39 -17.77
N ARG A 323 1.58 9.65 -18.13
CA ARG A 323 2.61 10.00 -19.11
C ARG A 323 3.97 9.53 -18.61
N ARG A 324 4.68 8.76 -19.43
CA ARG A 324 6.01 8.21 -19.11
C ARG A 324 6.03 7.37 -17.82
N ALA A 325 4.88 6.87 -17.37
CA ALA A 325 4.82 5.94 -16.24
C ALA A 325 5.37 4.56 -16.66
N THR A 326 5.92 3.82 -15.69
CA THR A 326 6.45 2.47 -15.91
C THR A 326 5.47 1.44 -15.37
N LEU A 327 4.78 0.73 -16.25
CA LEU A 327 3.81 -0.34 -15.94
C LEU A 327 4.34 -1.73 -16.35
N THR A 328 5.66 -1.92 -16.39
CA THR A 328 6.25 -3.20 -16.79
C THR A 328 5.74 -4.34 -15.90
N LYS A 329 5.17 -5.38 -16.51
CA LYS A 329 4.56 -6.54 -15.82
C LYS A 329 3.45 -6.18 -14.82
N ALA A 330 2.83 -5.01 -14.97
CA ALA A 330 1.67 -4.65 -14.16
C ALA A 330 0.44 -5.50 -14.55
N ILE A 331 -0.42 -5.77 -13.58
CA ILE A 331 -1.73 -6.40 -13.80
C ILE A 331 -2.75 -5.27 -13.90
N LEU A 332 -3.47 -5.21 -15.01
CA LEU A 332 -4.44 -4.21 -15.42
C LEU A 332 -5.77 -4.89 -15.81
N SER A 333 -6.01 -6.12 -15.34
CA SER A 333 -7.19 -6.90 -15.67
C SER A 333 -8.46 -6.16 -15.26
N SER A 334 -9.41 -6.01 -16.19
CA SER A 334 -10.66 -5.28 -15.99
C SER A 334 -10.50 -3.84 -15.48
N THR A 335 -9.35 -3.21 -15.74
CA THR A 335 -9.07 -1.84 -15.33
C THR A 335 -9.80 -0.85 -16.24
N CYS A 336 -10.40 0.20 -15.66
CA CYS A 336 -10.97 1.29 -16.44
C CYS A 336 -9.91 2.38 -16.69
N LEU A 337 -9.40 2.46 -17.92
CA LEU A 337 -8.46 3.46 -18.42
C LEU A 337 -9.14 4.50 -19.33
N ALA A 338 -10.47 4.62 -19.25
CA ALA A 338 -11.23 5.49 -20.15
C ALA A 338 -10.75 6.95 -20.06
N GLN A 339 -10.45 7.56 -21.20
CA GLN A 339 -9.94 8.93 -21.32
C GLN A 339 -8.62 9.18 -20.55
N SER A 340 -7.85 8.13 -20.24
CA SER A 340 -6.53 8.27 -19.62
C SER A 340 -5.45 8.64 -20.63
N ASP A 341 -4.38 9.26 -20.16
CA ASP A 341 -3.22 9.62 -20.97
C ASP A 341 -2.03 8.70 -20.65
N LEU A 342 -1.77 7.72 -21.53
CA LEU A 342 -0.66 6.77 -21.46
C LEU A 342 0.49 7.16 -22.42
N THR A 343 0.59 8.43 -22.80
CA THR A 343 1.64 8.91 -23.71
C THR A 343 3.03 8.51 -23.20
N GLU A 344 3.81 7.83 -24.05
CA GLU A 344 5.16 7.34 -23.72
C GLU A 344 5.23 6.42 -22.48
N ALA A 345 4.12 5.80 -22.05
CA ALA A 345 4.12 4.85 -20.95
C ALA A 345 4.80 3.52 -21.34
N ASN A 346 5.50 2.90 -20.39
CA ASN A 346 6.11 1.58 -20.58
C ASN A 346 5.17 0.48 -20.09
N LEU A 347 4.52 -0.24 -20.99
CA LEU A 347 3.58 -1.32 -20.71
C LEU A 347 4.19 -2.71 -20.99
N ILE A 348 5.52 -2.83 -21.09
CA ILE A 348 6.17 -4.09 -21.48
C ILE A 348 5.72 -5.24 -20.57
N ALA A 349 5.18 -6.30 -21.19
CA ALA A 349 4.64 -7.49 -20.54
C ALA A 349 3.55 -7.23 -19.48
N ALA A 350 2.84 -6.10 -19.55
CA ALA A 350 1.65 -5.87 -18.74
C ALA A 350 0.48 -6.78 -19.17
N ASP A 351 -0.41 -7.10 -18.24
CA ASP A 351 -1.64 -7.86 -18.50
C ASP A 351 -2.85 -6.95 -18.35
N TRP A 352 -3.43 -6.49 -19.45
CA TRP A 352 -4.61 -5.59 -19.44
C TRP A 352 -5.87 -6.26 -20.00
N LEU A 353 -6.01 -7.56 -19.78
CA LEU A 353 -7.17 -8.31 -20.25
C LEU A 353 -8.48 -7.65 -19.76
N GLU A 354 -9.43 -7.43 -20.67
CA GLU A 354 -10.71 -6.76 -20.38
C GLU A 354 -10.59 -5.29 -19.94
N ALA A 355 -9.43 -4.66 -20.11
CA ALA A 355 -9.27 -3.25 -19.81
C ALA A 355 -10.08 -2.36 -20.78
N ASP A 356 -10.60 -1.26 -20.22
CA ASP A 356 -11.34 -0.25 -20.97
C ASP A 356 -10.43 0.94 -21.32
N LEU A 357 -9.98 1.00 -22.57
CA LEU A 357 -9.14 2.06 -23.14
C LEU A 357 -9.96 3.09 -23.92
N SER A 358 -11.28 3.17 -23.71
CA SER A 358 -12.15 4.07 -24.48
C SER A 358 -11.71 5.53 -24.33
N GLY A 359 -11.35 6.18 -25.44
CA GLY A 359 -10.83 7.55 -25.45
C GLY A 359 -9.42 7.73 -24.86
N ALA A 360 -8.70 6.65 -24.54
CA ALA A 360 -7.35 6.73 -24.00
C ALA A 360 -6.33 7.16 -25.08
N VAL A 361 -5.23 7.79 -24.66
CA VAL A 361 -4.11 8.19 -25.53
C VAL A 361 -2.93 7.26 -25.29
N LEU A 362 -2.46 6.55 -26.32
CA LEU A 362 -1.31 5.62 -26.22
C LEU A 362 -0.12 6.01 -27.11
N THR A 363 -0.11 7.22 -27.67
CA THR A 363 0.97 7.66 -28.55
C THR A 363 2.33 7.55 -27.84
N GLY A 364 3.23 6.78 -28.45
CA GLY A 364 4.57 6.53 -27.94
C GLY A 364 4.70 5.46 -26.86
N ALA A 365 3.62 4.76 -26.51
CA ALA A 365 3.67 3.71 -25.51
C ALA A 365 4.52 2.50 -25.98
N GLN A 366 5.18 1.84 -25.03
CA GLN A 366 5.97 0.63 -25.25
C GLN A 366 5.11 -0.59 -24.91
N VAL A 367 4.72 -1.40 -25.88
CA VAL A 367 3.70 -2.47 -25.71
C VAL A 367 4.21 -3.86 -26.11
N PHE A 368 5.49 -4.14 -25.87
CA PHE A 368 6.08 -5.46 -26.16
C PHE A 368 5.56 -6.53 -25.19
N GLY A 369 5.13 -7.68 -25.72
CA GLY A 369 4.70 -8.83 -24.91
C GLY A 369 3.36 -8.64 -24.19
N VAL A 370 2.54 -7.70 -24.66
CA VAL A 370 1.22 -7.38 -24.09
C VAL A 370 0.14 -8.09 -24.91
N PRO A 371 -0.89 -8.72 -24.28
CA PRO A 371 -2.03 -9.27 -25.02
C PRO A 371 -2.74 -8.15 -25.79
N ARG A 372 -3.37 -8.42 -26.93
CA ARG A 372 -4.01 -7.36 -27.76
C ARG A 372 -5.48 -7.62 -28.04
N PHE A 373 -6.09 -8.44 -27.18
CA PHE A 373 -7.46 -8.90 -27.35
C PHE A 373 -8.32 -8.59 -26.13
N SER A 374 -9.64 -8.60 -26.34
CA SER A 374 -10.66 -8.30 -25.32
C SER A 374 -10.54 -6.88 -24.74
N LEU A 375 -10.02 -5.92 -25.51
CA LEU A 375 -9.92 -4.52 -25.12
C LEU A 375 -11.12 -3.73 -25.63
N LYS A 376 -11.58 -2.75 -24.85
CA LYS A 376 -12.49 -1.70 -25.36
C LYS A 376 -11.66 -0.51 -25.81
N THR A 377 -11.69 -0.19 -27.10
CA THR A 377 -10.80 0.82 -27.72
C THR A 377 -11.55 1.95 -28.43
N GLU A 378 -12.84 2.13 -28.11
CA GLU A 378 -13.68 3.13 -28.75
C GLU A 378 -13.12 4.55 -28.56
N GLY A 379 -12.83 5.25 -29.66
CA GLY A 379 -12.29 6.62 -29.63
C GLY A 379 -10.85 6.72 -29.12
N MET A 380 -10.13 5.61 -28.97
CA MET A 380 -8.72 5.59 -28.57
C MET A 380 -7.82 6.30 -29.60
N ILE A 381 -6.83 7.05 -29.12
CA ILE A 381 -5.88 7.80 -29.95
C ILE A 381 -4.50 7.15 -29.83
N CYS A 382 -3.93 6.74 -30.96
CA CYS A 382 -2.61 6.13 -31.01
C CYS A 382 -1.96 6.40 -32.37
N ASP A 383 -0.95 7.27 -32.39
CA ASP A 383 -0.22 7.59 -33.64
C ASP A 383 0.93 6.62 -33.91
N TRP A 384 1.58 6.14 -32.84
CA TRP A 384 2.67 5.18 -32.93
C TRP A 384 2.91 4.47 -31.60
N VAL A 385 3.51 3.29 -31.66
CA VAL A 385 3.95 2.50 -30.49
C VAL A 385 5.33 1.91 -30.73
N ASP A 386 6.03 1.56 -29.65
CA ASP A 386 7.26 0.79 -29.69
C ASP A 386 7.02 -0.68 -29.32
N LEU A 387 7.39 -1.59 -30.22
CA LEU A 387 7.30 -3.04 -30.06
C LEU A 387 8.67 -3.68 -29.80
N SER A 388 9.69 -2.89 -29.45
CA SER A 388 11.01 -3.41 -29.10
C SER A 388 10.97 -4.07 -27.71
N MET A 389 11.73 -5.15 -27.55
CA MET A 389 11.78 -5.89 -26.27
C MET A 389 12.26 -5.03 -25.10
N LYS A 390 13.02 -3.97 -25.38
CA LYS A 390 13.63 -3.08 -24.37
C LYS A 390 13.00 -1.69 -24.31
N GLY A 391 12.05 -1.36 -25.19
CA GLY A 391 11.55 0.00 -25.33
C GLY A 391 12.59 0.98 -25.90
N ASP A 392 13.52 0.51 -26.73
CA ASP A 392 14.65 1.28 -27.26
C ASP A 392 14.38 1.95 -28.62
N GLY A 393 13.14 1.89 -29.10
CA GLY A 393 12.73 2.46 -30.39
C GLY A 393 13.19 1.66 -31.61
N SER A 394 13.77 0.46 -31.44
CA SER A 394 14.21 -0.37 -32.57
C SER A 394 13.08 -0.94 -33.42
N ARG A 395 11.83 -0.96 -32.89
CA ARG A 395 10.65 -1.48 -33.59
C ARG A 395 9.44 -0.54 -33.42
N ILE A 396 9.53 0.64 -34.01
CA ILE A 396 8.40 1.60 -34.03
C ILE A 396 7.39 1.19 -35.10
N VAL A 397 6.12 1.14 -34.72
CA VAL A 397 4.98 1.01 -35.63
C VAL A 397 4.18 2.30 -35.57
N ARG A 398 3.82 2.84 -36.74
CA ARG A 398 2.98 4.03 -36.86
C ARG A 398 1.63 3.63 -37.42
N PHE A 399 0.58 4.31 -36.98
CA PHE A 399 -0.79 4.03 -37.37
C PHE A 399 -1.46 5.28 -37.92
N ASN A 400 -2.47 5.07 -38.76
CA ASN A 400 -3.57 5.99 -38.93
C ASN A 400 -4.78 5.52 -38.06
N ALA A 401 -5.85 6.32 -37.99
CA ALA A 401 -6.94 6.11 -37.01
C ALA A 401 -7.73 4.79 -37.17
N GLU A 402 -7.67 4.16 -38.35
CA GLU A 402 -8.28 2.85 -38.60
C GLU A 402 -7.31 1.72 -38.23
N GLU A 403 -6.04 1.80 -38.66
CA GLU A 403 -5.01 0.79 -38.34
C GLU A 403 -4.79 0.62 -36.84
N ALA A 404 -4.88 1.71 -36.06
CA ALA A 404 -4.76 1.63 -34.60
C ALA A 404 -5.89 0.78 -33.99
N ARG A 405 -7.13 0.93 -34.49
CA ARG A 405 -8.26 0.14 -33.99
C ARG A 405 -8.07 -1.33 -34.31
N ASP A 406 -7.74 -1.65 -35.56
CA ASP A 406 -7.50 -3.02 -35.99
C ASP A 406 -6.38 -3.69 -35.18
N PHE A 407 -5.30 -2.96 -34.89
CA PHE A 407 -4.16 -3.47 -34.12
C PHE A 407 -4.51 -3.89 -32.67
N PHE A 408 -5.47 -3.21 -32.03
CA PHE A 408 -5.88 -3.46 -30.65
C PHE A 408 -7.25 -4.16 -30.52
N SER A 409 -7.92 -4.47 -31.65
CA SER A 409 -9.18 -5.23 -31.69
C SER A 409 -8.97 -6.70 -32.05
N ASP A 410 -7.73 -7.19 -31.98
CA ASP A 410 -7.41 -8.59 -32.24
C ASP A 410 -8.26 -9.49 -31.29
N ILE A 411 -8.72 -10.64 -31.78
CA ILE A 411 -9.47 -11.63 -31.00
C ILE A 411 -8.45 -12.56 -30.34
N SER A 412 -8.77 -13.17 -29.19
CA SER A 412 -7.94 -14.27 -28.68
C SER A 412 -7.82 -15.35 -29.76
N PRO A 413 -6.61 -15.77 -30.14
CA PRO A 413 -6.47 -16.90 -31.03
C PRO A 413 -7.06 -18.16 -30.38
N ILE A 414 -7.90 -18.86 -31.12
CA ILE A 414 -8.61 -20.04 -30.60
C ILE A 414 -8.34 -21.22 -31.52
N LEU A 415 -8.01 -22.34 -30.89
CA LEU A 415 -8.00 -23.65 -31.51
C LEU A 415 -9.24 -24.42 -31.07
N ARG A 416 -10.06 -24.87 -32.02
CA ARG A 416 -11.24 -25.71 -31.77
C ARG A 416 -11.07 -27.06 -32.42
N ILE A 417 -11.15 -28.13 -31.63
CA ILE A 417 -11.16 -29.52 -32.11
C ILE A 417 -12.57 -30.06 -31.90
N VAL A 418 -13.25 -30.41 -32.99
CA VAL A 418 -14.55 -31.08 -32.95
C VAL A 418 -14.32 -32.55 -33.18
N VAL A 419 -14.68 -33.38 -32.22
CA VAL A 419 -14.62 -34.84 -32.32
C VAL A 419 -16.03 -35.33 -32.62
N GLU A 420 -16.21 -36.10 -33.70
CA GLU A 420 -17.51 -36.69 -34.10
C GLU A 420 -17.87 -37.91 -33.23
N ALA A 421 -17.73 -37.76 -31.91
CA ALA A 421 -18.12 -38.71 -30.89
C ALA A 421 -18.51 -37.98 -29.60
N VAL A 422 -19.35 -38.63 -28.80
CA VAL A 422 -19.71 -38.16 -27.45
C VAL A 422 -18.60 -38.55 -26.49
N LEU A 423 -18.16 -37.61 -25.66
CA LEU A 423 -17.16 -37.87 -24.62
C LEU A 423 -17.82 -38.62 -23.46
N ASP A 424 -17.63 -39.95 -23.41
CA ASP A 424 -18.06 -40.78 -22.30
C ASP A 424 -17.11 -40.65 -21.08
N GLN A 425 -17.48 -41.31 -19.98
CA GLN A 425 -16.75 -41.20 -18.71
C GLN A 425 -15.30 -41.69 -18.81
N ASP A 426 -15.08 -42.84 -19.47
CA ASP A 426 -13.76 -43.46 -19.59
C ASP A 426 -12.85 -42.66 -20.55
N ALA A 427 -13.42 -42.16 -21.64
CA ALA A 427 -12.76 -41.24 -22.57
C ALA A 427 -12.40 -39.91 -21.90
N ASN A 428 -13.28 -39.34 -21.06
CA ASN A 428 -12.99 -38.11 -20.33
C ASN A 428 -11.83 -38.29 -19.34
N PHE A 429 -11.83 -39.36 -18.54
CA PHE A 429 -10.72 -39.65 -17.62
C PHE A 429 -9.39 -39.82 -18.36
N THR A 430 -9.42 -40.53 -19.48
CA THR A 430 -8.24 -40.77 -20.31
C THR A 430 -7.74 -39.46 -20.94
N LEU A 431 -8.64 -38.65 -21.51
CA LEU A 431 -8.31 -37.35 -22.11
C LEU A 431 -7.69 -36.40 -21.07
N ALA A 432 -8.27 -36.33 -19.88
CA ALA A 432 -7.74 -35.52 -18.77
C ALA A 432 -6.36 -36.01 -18.31
N ALA A 433 -6.15 -37.32 -18.20
CA ALA A 433 -4.85 -37.90 -17.83
C ALA A 433 -3.77 -37.57 -18.88
N VAL A 434 -4.11 -37.69 -20.16
CA VAL A 434 -3.23 -37.40 -21.29
C VAL A 434 -2.85 -35.92 -21.30
N TYR A 435 -3.81 -34.99 -21.25
CA TYR A 435 -3.50 -33.56 -21.25
C TYR A 435 -2.74 -33.13 -19.99
N ARG A 436 -3.04 -33.71 -18.82
CA ARG A 436 -2.26 -33.46 -17.60
C ARG A 436 -0.80 -33.88 -17.76
N GLN A 437 -0.54 -34.99 -18.44
CA GLN A 437 0.81 -35.46 -18.69
C GLN A 437 1.55 -34.58 -19.70
N ILE A 438 0.87 -34.17 -20.77
CA ILE A 438 1.39 -33.22 -21.76
C ILE A 438 1.75 -31.89 -21.08
N ALA A 439 0.84 -31.33 -20.28
CA ALA A 439 1.03 -30.04 -19.60
C ALA A 439 2.22 -30.05 -18.60
N ARG A 440 2.56 -31.21 -18.00
CA ARG A 440 3.75 -31.34 -17.12
C ARG A 440 5.06 -31.20 -17.87
N GLN A 441 5.10 -31.59 -19.14
CA GLN A 441 6.30 -31.55 -19.98
C GLN A 441 6.34 -30.30 -20.87
N HIS A 442 5.17 -29.75 -21.20
CA HIS A 442 4.99 -28.63 -22.12
C HIS A 442 4.09 -27.57 -21.49
N PRO A 443 4.67 -26.44 -21.02
CA PRO A 443 3.90 -25.34 -20.43
C PRO A 443 2.88 -24.71 -21.39
N GLU A 444 3.05 -24.92 -22.71
CA GLU A 444 2.20 -24.35 -23.77
C GLU A 444 0.73 -24.84 -23.73
N LEU A 445 0.44 -25.92 -22.98
CA LEU A 445 -0.90 -26.48 -22.80
C LEU A 445 -1.35 -26.44 -21.32
N GLN A 446 -0.90 -25.45 -20.54
CA GLN A 446 -1.22 -25.36 -19.10
C GLN A 446 -2.71 -25.15 -18.82
N ARG A 447 -3.44 -24.46 -19.70
CA ARG A 447 -4.88 -24.23 -19.54
C ARG A 447 -5.65 -25.41 -20.13
N PRO A 448 -6.53 -26.07 -19.35
CA PRO A 448 -7.39 -27.13 -19.89
C PRO A 448 -8.34 -26.55 -20.95
N PRO A 449 -8.72 -27.34 -21.98
CA PRO A 449 -9.71 -26.89 -22.94
C PRO A 449 -11.09 -26.73 -22.29
N SER A 450 -11.88 -25.78 -22.81
CA SER A 450 -13.32 -25.80 -22.59
C SER A 450 -13.92 -26.95 -23.39
N ILE A 451 -14.79 -27.75 -22.76
CA ILE A 451 -15.39 -28.94 -23.36
C ILE A 451 -16.90 -28.75 -23.46
N GLU A 452 -17.44 -28.81 -24.67
CA GLU A 452 -18.88 -28.83 -24.93
C GLU A 452 -19.28 -30.18 -25.50
N ILE A 453 -20.16 -30.91 -24.80
CA ILE A 453 -20.66 -32.21 -25.22
C ILE A 453 -22.09 -32.06 -25.75
N THR A 454 -22.32 -32.48 -26.99
CA THR A 454 -23.65 -32.50 -27.60
C THR A 454 -24.12 -33.95 -27.82
N ARG A 455 -25.33 -34.16 -28.34
CA ARG A 455 -25.87 -35.50 -28.61
C ARG A 455 -25.06 -36.32 -29.63
N ARG A 456 -24.16 -35.70 -30.40
CA ARG A 456 -23.43 -36.37 -31.50
C ARG A 456 -21.93 -36.04 -31.58
N LYS A 457 -21.48 -34.97 -30.94
CA LYS A 457 -20.10 -34.49 -31.05
C LYS A 457 -19.62 -33.82 -29.76
N THR A 458 -18.30 -33.79 -29.60
CA THR A 458 -17.60 -33.09 -28.52
C THR A 458 -16.75 -31.98 -29.11
N VAL A 459 -16.81 -30.78 -28.54
CA VAL A 459 -15.99 -29.64 -28.97
C VAL A 459 -15.00 -29.32 -27.86
N LEU A 460 -13.71 -29.37 -28.17
CA LEU A 460 -12.61 -28.94 -27.32
C LEU A 460 -12.13 -27.58 -27.81
N THR A 461 -12.17 -26.56 -26.96
CA THR A 461 -11.76 -25.21 -27.29
C THR A 461 -10.56 -24.80 -26.45
N PHE A 462 -9.44 -24.54 -27.10
CA PHE A 462 -8.20 -24.05 -26.50
C PHE A 462 -8.04 -22.58 -26.86
N ALA A 463 -8.03 -21.71 -25.84
CA ALA A 463 -7.65 -20.32 -26.00
C ALA A 463 -6.12 -20.20 -25.89
N VAL A 464 -5.51 -19.44 -26.77
CA VAL A 464 -4.06 -19.28 -26.86
C VAL A 464 -3.70 -17.81 -26.67
N GLU A 465 -2.55 -17.52 -26.05
CA GLU A 465 -2.20 -16.14 -25.68
C GLU A 465 -1.63 -15.33 -26.86
N SER A 466 -1.15 -16.00 -27.91
CA SER A 466 -0.64 -15.36 -29.12
C SER A 466 -0.68 -16.26 -30.35
N ASP A 467 -0.66 -15.67 -31.54
CA ASP A 467 -0.59 -16.40 -32.82
C ASP A 467 0.64 -17.31 -32.94
N GLU A 468 1.76 -16.97 -32.28
CA GLU A 468 2.98 -17.78 -32.30
C GLU A 468 2.81 -19.13 -31.61
N GLN A 469 1.92 -19.20 -30.61
CA GLN A 469 1.63 -20.40 -29.84
C GLN A 469 0.56 -21.29 -30.50
N LEU A 470 -0.17 -20.80 -31.51
CA LEU A 470 -1.24 -21.57 -32.19
C LEU A 470 -0.76 -22.91 -32.73
N LEU A 471 0.39 -22.92 -33.44
CA LEU A 471 0.95 -24.13 -34.04
C LEU A 471 1.45 -25.14 -32.99
N PRO A 472 2.26 -24.75 -31.99
CA PRO A 472 2.63 -25.63 -30.88
C PRO A 472 1.40 -26.19 -30.14
N THR A 473 0.42 -25.36 -29.80
CA THR A 473 -0.80 -25.81 -29.11
C THR A 473 -1.61 -26.76 -29.98
N LEU A 474 -1.74 -26.49 -31.29
CA LEU A 474 -2.36 -27.40 -32.26
C LEU A 474 -1.68 -28.78 -32.20
N TYR A 475 -0.35 -28.84 -32.14
CA TYR A 475 0.43 -30.09 -32.13
C TYR A 475 0.13 -30.97 -30.94
N LEU A 476 0.15 -30.35 -29.77
CA LEU A 476 -0.08 -31.04 -28.52
C LEU A 476 -1.57 -31.40 -28.34
N ALA A 477 -2.48 -30.53 -28.79
CA ALA A 477 -3.92 -30.72 -28.59
C ALA A 477 -4.50 -31.85 -29.44
N ILE A 478 -4.05 -32.02 -30.70
CA ILE A 478 -4.55 -33.08 -31.58
C ILE A 478 -3.85 -34.42 -31.36
N ALA A 479 -2.71 -34.45 -30.66
CA ALA A 479 -1.90 -35.66 -30.45
C ALA A 479 -2.66 -36.91 -29.94
N PRO A 480 -3.71 -36.81 -29.09
CA PRO A 480 -4.45 -37.98 -28.62
C PRO A 480 -5.31 -38.68 -29.69
N PHE A 481 -5.56 -38.05 -30.84
CA PHE A 481 -6.51 -38.53 -31.85
C PHE A 481 -5.81 -39.30 -32.98
N LYS A 482 -6.50 -40.31 -33.53
CA LYS A 482 -5.97 -41.20 -34.57
C LYS A 482 -5.60 -40.48 -35.88
N ASP A 483 -6.35 -39.45 -36.25
CA ASP A 483 -6.16 -38.65 -37.46
C ASP A 483 -5.17 -37.48 -37.29
N SER A 484 -4.50 -37.40 -36.14
CA SER A 484 -3.51 -36.37 -35.83
C SER A 484 -2.39 -36.30 -36.86
N GLU A 485 -1.84 -37.45 -37.28
CA GLU A 485 -0.75 -37.51 -38.27
C GLU A 485 -1.18 -36.93 -39.63
N ALA A 486 -2.40 -37.24 -40.08
CA ALA A 486 -2.90 -36.79 -41.37
C ALA A 486 -3.27 -35.29 -41.35
N THR A 487 -3.78 -34.81 -40.22
CA THR A 487 -4.00 -33.38 -39.95
C THR A 487 -2.68 -32.61 -39.95
N TRP A 488 -1.61 -33.18 -39.37
CA TRP A 488 -0.26 -32.58 -39.39
C TRP A 488 0.34 -32.50 -40.78
N GLN A 489 0.23 -33.54 -41.59
CA GLN A 489 0.70 -33.54 -42.97
C GLN A 489 0.00 -32.44 -43.79
N THR A 490 -1.28 -32.20 -43.52
CA THR A 490 -2.05 -31.11 -44.15
C THR A 490 -1.52 -29.73 -43.74
N VAL A 491 -1.21 -29.52 -42.44
CA VAL A 491 -0.60 -28.27 -41.95
C VAL A 491 0.79 -28.04 -42.53
N GLU A 492 1.61 -29.10 -42.64
CA GLU A 492 2.95 -29.02 -43.25
C GLU A 492 2.88 -28.65 -44.74
N ALA A 493 1.97 -29.28 -45.49
CA ALA A 493 1.73 -28.97 -46.89
C ALA A 493 1.23 -27.53 -47.11
N LEU A 494 0.41 -27.00 -46.19
CA LEU A 494 -0.02 -25.59 -46.20
C LEU A 494 1.13 -24.64 -45.89
N GLY A 495 1.96 -24.96 -44.89
CA GLY A 495 3.13 -24.16 -44.52
C GLY A 495 4.16 -24.04 -45.65
N GLN A 496 4.33 -25.10 -46.44
CA GLN A 496 5.18 -25.06 -47.64
C GLN A 496 4.57 -24.24 -48.79
N LYS A 497 3.23 -24.24 -48.94
CA LYS A 497 2.52 -23.45 -49.97
C LYS A 497 2.35 -21.96 -49.61
N SER A 498 2.25 -21.60 -48.33
CA SER A 498 2.08 -20.20 -47.89
C SER A 498 3.34 -19.34 -48.08
N MET A 499 4.47 -19.92 -48.49
CA MET A 499 5.63 -19.19 -49.01
C MET A 499 5.32 -18.38 -50.28
N ALA A 500 4.16 -18.59 -50.93
CA ALA A 500 3.80 -17.97 -52.21
C ALA A 500 2.57 -17.03 -52.20
N SER A 501 1.84 -16.84 -51.09
CA SER A 501 0.73 -15.88 -51.06
C SER A 501 0.34 -15.41 -49.66
N ASP A 502 0.20 -14.09 -49.49
CA ASP A 502 -0.11 -13.32 -48.26
C ASP A 502 -1.45 -13.61 -47.55
N LYS A 503 -2.12 -14.75 -47.82
CA LYS A 503 -3.50 -14.93 -47.34
C LYS A 503 -3.67 -15.47 -45.92
N ILE A 504 -2.68 -16.15 -45.33
CA ILE A 504 -2.65 -16.42 -43.88
C ILE A 504 -1.19 -16.46 -43.42
N ALA A 505 -0.80 -15.55 -42.54
CA ALA A 505 0.50 -15.57 -41.90
C ALA A 505 0.49 -16.68 -40.83
N ILE A 506 0.62 -17.93 -41.25
CA ILE A 506 1.18 -18.96 -40.36
C ILE A 506 2.58 -18.40 -39.99
N PRO A 507 2.84 -18.01 -38.73
CA PRO A 507 4.02 -17.22 -38.40
C PRO A 507 5.29 -17.94 -38.84
N LYS A 508 6.38 -17.17 -39.02
CA LYS A 508 7.74 -17.62 -39.36
C LYS A 508 8.37 -18.55 -38.28
N SER A 509 7.61 -19.45 -37.65
CA SER A 509 8.04 -20.39 -36.61
C SER A 509 8.33 -21.80 -37.15
N TYR A 510 8.57 -21.94 -38.46
CA TYR A 510 9.08 -23.20 -39.03
C TYR A 510 10.38 -23.68 -38.33
N THR A 511 11.11 -22.77 -37.69
CA THR A 511 12.28 -23.06 -36.86
C THR A 511 11.95 -23.74 -35.54
N GLN A 512 10.79 -23.45 -34.91
CA GLN A 512 10.30 -24.15 -33.71
C GLN A 512 9.76 -25.56 -34.03
N LEU A 513 9.25 -25.77 -35.25
CA LEU A 513 8.80 -27.10 -35.72
C LEU A 513 9.91 -28.17 -35.66
N LYS A 514 11.18 -27.79 -35.81
CA LYS A 514 12.32 -28.73 -35.65
C LYS A 514 12.50 -29.25 -34.22
N GLN A 515 12.15 -28.47 -33.20
CA GLN A 515 12.16 -28.92 -31.81
C GLN A 515 10.97 -29.81 -31.50
N ILE A 516 9.79 -29.49 -32.06
CA ILE A 516 8.58 -30.31 -31.93
C ILE A 516 8.74 -31.67 -32.62
N PHE A 517 9.43 -31.75 -33.77
CA PHE A 517 9.73 -33.01 -34.45
C PHE A 517 10.57 -34.00 -33.62
N ARG A 518 11.39 -33.52 -32.66
CA ARG A 518 12.12 -34.39 -31.73
C ARG A 518 11.18 -35.06 -30.70
N LEU A 519 10.01 -34.48 -30.45
CA LEU A 519 8.99 -34.96 -29.48
C LEU A 519 8.20 -36.18 -29.97
N ARG A 520 8.20 -36.44 -31.30
CA ARG A 520 7.50 -37.58 -31.93
C ARG A 520 7.88 -38.93 -31.29
N SER A 521 9.14 -39.08 -30.89
CA SER A 521 9.67 -40.33 -30.33
C SER A 521 9.23 -40.59 -28.87
N THR A 522 8.89 -39.53 -28.13
CA THR A 522 8.61 -39.57 -26.70
C THR A 522 7.11 -39.65 -26.41
N LEU A 523 6.28 -38.90 -27.14
CA LEU A 523 4.81 -38.93 -27.03
C LEU A 523 4.20 -40.24 -27.55
N GLY A 524 4.70 -40.76 -28.69
CA GLY A 524 4.17 -41.97 -29.33
C GLY A 524 4.27 -43.24 -28.48
N LYS A 525 5.23 -43.33 -27.56
CA LYS A 525 5.36 -44.48 -26.63
C LYS A 525 4.44 -44.37 -25.41
N ILE A 526 4.03 -43.16 -25.03
CA ILE A 526 3.26 -42.86 -23.83
C ILE A 526 1.75 -42.98 -24.11
N LEU A 527 1.31 -42.50 -25.27
CA LEU A 527 -0.10 -42.42 -25.67
C LEU A 527 -0.70 -43.79 -26.06
N ALA A 528 0.11 -44.69 -26.63
CA ALA A 528 -0.35 -45.92 -27.27
C ALA A 528 -1.05 -46.92 -26.34
N LYS A 529 -0.80 -46.90 -25.02
CA LYS A 529 -1.30 -47.94 -24.10
C LYS A 529 -2.65 -47.62 -23.45
N ALA A 530 -3.08 -46.35 -23.46
CA ALA A 530 -4.30 -45.89 -22.77
C ALA A 530 -5.43 -45.49 -23.73
N ILE A 531 -5.10 -45.25 -25.00
CA ILE A 531 -5.99 -44.65 -26.01
C ILE A 531 -6.57 -45.70 -26.97
N ASP A 532 -5.83 -46.80 -27.21
CA ASP A 532 -6.15 -47.79 -28.25
C ASP A 532 -7.50 -48.52 -28.04
N ASP A 533 -8.00 -48.61 -26.79
CA ASP A 533 -9.24 -49.33 -26.48
C ASP A 533 -10.52 -48.45 -26.52
N LEU A 534 -10.39 -47.14 -26.74
CA LEU A 534 -11.50 -46.19 -26.61
C LEU A 534 -11.94 -45.61 -27.97
N SER A 535 -13.22 -45.84 -28.32
CA SER A 535 -13.80 -45.42 -29.61
C SER A 535 -13.77 -43.91 -29.83
N PHE A 536 -13.80 -43.11 -28.76
CA PHE A 536 -13.75 -41.65 -28.81
C PHE A 536 -12.50 -41.11 -29.55
N PHE A 537 -11.31 -41.67 -29.30
CA PHE A 537 -10.06 -41.20 -29.90
C PHE A 537 -9.85 -41.69 -31.35
N HIS A 538 -10.68 -42.65 -31.78
CA HIS A 538 -10.71 -43.18 -33.14
C HIS A 538 -11.70 -42.44 -34.04
N ALA A 539 -12.56 -41.60 -33.46
CA ALA A 539 -13.54 -40.83 -34.19
C ALA A 539 -12.87 -39.73 -35.04
N PRO A 540 -13.45 -39.37 -36.20
CA PRO A 540 -12.94 -38.28 -37.02
C PRO A 540 -12.93 -36.95 -36.25
N THR A 541 -11.88 -36.17 -36.43
CA THR A 541 -11.76 -34.83 -35.86
C THR A 541 -11.79 -33.75 -36.94
N HIS A 542 -12.34 -32.60 -36.56
CA HIS A 542 -12.32 -31.38 -37.35
C HIS A 542 -11.63 -30.30 -36.55
N THR A 543 -10.52 -29.79 -37.06
CA THR A 543 -9.75 -28.78 -36.35
C THR A 543 -9.92 -27.44 -37.01
N THR A 544 -10.36 -26.46 -36.25
CA THR A 544 -10.47 -25.07 -36.66
C THR A 544 -9.43 -24.25 -35.91
N VAL A 545 -8.58 -23.54 -36.65
CA VAL A 545 -7.64 -22.57 -36.10
C VAL A 545 -8.16 -21.18 -36.44
N ILE A 546 -8.35 -20.34 -35.43
CA ILE A 546 -8.72 -18.93 -35.59
C ILE A 546 -7.56 -18.10 -35.07
N ASN A 547 -6.97 -17.25 -35.91
CA ASN A 547 -5.88 -16.37 -35.51
C ASN A 547 -6.39 -15.08 -34.85
N SER A 548 -5.47 -14.23 -34.40
CA SER A 548 -5.80 -12.99 -33.71
C SER A 548 -6.58 -12.01 -34.59
N ARG A 549 -6.53 -12.15 -35.92
CA ARG A 549 -7.28 -11.33 -36.87
C ARG A 549 -8.67 -11.88 -37.21
N GLY A 550 -9.12 -12.93 -36.52
CA GLY A 550 -10.39 -13.61 -36.81
C GLY A 550 -10.40 -14.42 -38.10
N GLN A 551 -9.24 -14.63 -38.74
CA GLN A 551 -9.12 -15.49 -39.91
C GLN A 551 -9.16 -16.95 -39.47
N GLN A 552 -9.94 -17.76 -40.20
CA GLN A 552 -10.19 -19.14 -39.86
C GLN A 552 -9.50 -20.07 -40.87
N ILE A 553 -8.84 -21.13 -40.40
CA ILE A 553 -8.47 -22.30 -41.19
C ILE A 553 -9.25 -23.50 -40.68
N ARG A 554 -9.89 -24.25 -41.58
CA ARG A 554 -10.46 -25.55 -41.25
C ARG A 554 -9.57 -26.65 -41.80
N LEU A 555 -9.09 -27.50 -40.90
CA LEU A 555 -8.24 -28.65 -41.16
C LEU A 555 -9.07 -29.93 -41.03
N TYR A 556 -9.08 -30.70 -42.10
CA TYR A 556 -9.64 -32.06 -42.17
C TYR A 556 -8.48 -33.00 -42.42
N GLY A 557 -8.55 -34.24 -41.92
CA GLY A 557 -7.49 -35.24 -42.04
C GLY A 557 -6.93 -35.51 -43.45
N ASN A 558 -7.47 -34.92 -44.53
CA ASN A 558 -6.87 -34.90 -45.88
C ASN A 558 -7.19 -33.64 -46.72
N GLN A 559 -7.81 -32.59 -46.18
CA GLN A 559 -8.20 -31.39 -46.93
C GLN A 559 -8.15 -30.14 -46.04
N ALA A 560 -7.74 -29.00 -46.60
CA ALA A 560 -7.79 -27.71 -45.95
C ALA A 560 -8.69 -26.76 -46.72
N THR A 561 -9.61 -26.09 -46.01
CA THR A 561 -10.46 -25.03 -46.57
C THR A 561 -10.22 -23.73 -45.81
N PHE A 562 -9.99 -22.67 -46.58
CA PHE A 562 -9.78 -21.30 -46.11
C PHE A 562 -11.10 -20.57 -45.89
#